data_AF-A0A0A8EH98-F1
#
_entry.id   AF-A0A0A8EH98-F1
#
_cell.length_a   1.000
_cell.length_b   1.000
_cell.length_c   1.000
_cell.angle_alpha   90.00
_cell.angle_beta   90.00
_cell.angle_gamma   90.00
#
_symmetry.space_group_name_H-M   'P 1'
#
loop_
_entity.id
_entity.type
_entity.pdbx_description
1 polymer ?
#
loop_
_entity_poly.entity_id
_entity_poly.type
_entity_poly.pdbx_seq_one_letter_code
_entity_poly.pdbx_strand_id
1 'polypeptide(L)'
;MEQQGAGRGREDDWWWRELYGEGSGAGGEDGGGSGTGPSGGATGAPSPRTARDPVGRSAPEHSAPGGSGPAAPGELTLRSFEPRPWEPSSWEPRPWEPPRRSAPRAAGPPDGAADPAPVVRAPDTPAFPEAGPDAPADPVPDTVLDGARFGPLAVRAVSQRGADVHRRGDVRGEAYLTARFGAGRNALFLVAVATGLSTTGAVAHRAARAACAWAGGAVDRNATRLAQDLRAGRRDALRAGLQRLTDRGFGALRGRAAELGMPAGAHPAALRCLLLPPDPQCRTRVFFGVGGGGLFRLRHGCWEDREPADAGPPTAPFRFRAVPGRPGDVLLLCGTGLAEPLGADPDFAARLAAAWSAPAPPDQAGFLAAVQPRGAGDAKDRTAVGVWES
;
A
#
# COMPACT_ATOMS: atom_id res chain seq x y z
N MET A 1 -34.54 -19.77 49.29
CA MET A 1 -34.26 -20.59 48.09
C MET A 1 -33.85 -19.62 46.99
N GLU A 2 -32.63 -19.11 47.02
CA GLU A 2 -31.35 -19.75 46.64
C GLU A 2 -31.14 -19.88 45.13
N GLN A 3 -30.13 -19.13 44.67
CA GLN A 3 -29.04 -19.50 43.76
C GLN A 3 -29.35 -20.32 42.51
N GLN A 4 -29.00 -19.75 41.34
CA GLN A 4 -27.80 -20.17 40.60
C GLN A 4 -27.49 -19.21 39.44
N GLY A 5 -26.23 -18.79 39.39
CA GLY A 5 -25.61 -18.09 38.28
C GLY A 5 -24.37 -18.82 37.78
N ALA A 6 -23.89 -18.36 36.62
CA ALA A 6 -22.56 -18.51 36.05
C ALA A 6 -22.13 -19.89 35.50
N GLY A 7 -21.62 -19.88 34.25
CA GLY A 7 -20.70 -20.91 33.78
C GLY A 7 -20.70 -21.23 32.27
N ARG A 8 -20.39 -20.28 31.38
CA ARG A 8 -19.94 -20.59 30.00
C ARG A 8 -18.93 -19.56 29.48
N GLY A 9 -17.74 -19.55 30.08
CA GLY A 9 -16.65 -18.67 29.67
C GLY A 9 -15.28 -19.15 30.17
N ARG A 10 -15.02 -20.46 30.15
CA ARG A 10 -13.80 -21.03 30.77
C ARG A 10 -13.22 -22.26 30.07
N GLU A 11 -13.45 -22.45 28.77
CA GLU A 11 -12.82 -23.56 28.02
C GLU A 11 -11.86 -23.10 26.91
N ASP A 12 -11.97 -21.86 26.40
CA ASP A 12 -11.04 -21.33 25.37
C ASP A 12 -9.72 -20.76 25.94
N ASP A 13 -9.60 -20.63 27.26
CA ASP A 13 -8.46 -19.97 27.93
C ASP A 13 -7.35 -20.97 28.36
N TRP A 14 -7.64 -22.27 28.30
CA TRP A 14 -6.69 -23.33 28.71
C TRP A 14 -5.68 -23.65 27.59
N TRP A 15 -6.11 -23.65 26.33
CA TRP A 15 -5.26 -24.05 25.20
C TRP A 15 -4.22 -22.98 24.78
N TRP A 16 -4.46 -21.69 25.07
CA TRP A 16 -3.49 -20.62 24.77
C TRP A 16 -2.32 -20.53 25.76
N ARG A 17 -2.48 -21.06 27.00
CA ARG A 17 -1.45 -21.05 28.03
C ARG A 17 -0.36 -22.11 27.82
N GLU A 18 -0.72 -23.26 27.25
CA GLU A 18 0.23 -24.38 27.01
C GLU A 18 1.34 -24.01 26.00
N LEU A 19 1.10 -23.02 25.13
CA LEU A 19 2.07 -22.58 24.12
C LEU A 19 2.90 -21.34 24.53
N TYR A 20 2.53 -20.60 25.60
CA TYR A 20 3.17 -19.32 25.96
C TYR A 20 3.13 -18.92 27.47
N GLY A 21 3.13 -19.86 28.42
CA GLY A 21 3.21 -19.55 29.86
C GLY A 21 4.63 -19.20 30.37
N GLU A 22 4.73 -18.13 31.15
CA GLU A 22 5.94 -17.58 31.78
C GLU A 22 6.63 -18.56 32.75
N GLY A 23 7.95 -18.67 32.63
CA GLY A 23 8.79 -19.15 33.72
C GLY A 23 9.01 -18.01 34.72
N SER A 24 8.35 -18.07 35.87
CA SER A 24 8.77 -17.33 37.06
C SER A 24 8.72 -18.24 38.26
N GLY A 25 9.85 -18.32 38.95
CA GLY A 25 10.13 -19.28 39.99
C GLY A 25 9.26 -19.17 41.24
N ALA A 26 9.25 -20.28 41.98
CA ALA A 26 9.14 -20.29 43.42
C ALA A 26 10.51 -20.72 43.97
N GLY A 27 11.09 -19.92 44.87
CA GLY A 27 12.11 -20.39 45.84
C GLY A 27 11.43 -21.30 46.87
N GLY A 28 12.14 -22.04 47.73
CA GLY A 28 13.56 -22.20 48.03
C GLY A 28 13.69 -23.26 49.14
N GLU A 29 14.91 -23.41 49.69
CA GLU A 29 15.35 -24.33 50.78
C GLU A 29 15.68 -25.76 50.29
N ASP A 30 16.84 -26.40 50.51
CA ASP A 30 18.04 -26.16 51.33
C ASP A 30 19.26 -26.89 50.70
N GLY A 31 20.48 -26.50 51.06
CA GLY A 31 21.67 -27.37 50.90
C GLY A 31 22.97 -26.63 50.58
N GLY A 32 23.85 -26.51 51.58
CA GLY A 32 25.09 -25.74 51.54
C GLY A 32 26.25 -26.34 50.74
N GLY A 33 27.36 -25.58 50.67
CA GLY A 33 28.63 -26.04 50.13
C GLY A 33 29.60 -24.93 49.74
N SER A 34 30.45 -24.57 50.70
CA SER A 34 31.74 -23.87 50.64
C SER A 34 32.48 -23.75 49.30
N GLY A 35 33.09 -22.59 49.04
CA GLY A 35 34.16 -22.43 48.05
C GLY A 35 34.75 -21.00 47.98
N THR A 36 35.97 -20.87 48.49
CA THR A 36 36.84 -19.68 48.65
C THR A 36 37.27 -18.96 47.35
N GLY A 37 37.54 -17.63 47.43
CA GLY A 37 37.87 -16.67 46.34
C GLY A 37 39.29 -16.78 45.71
N PRO A 38 40.02 -15.68 45.34
CA PRO A 38 39.70 -14.23 45.39
C PRO A 38 40.18 -13.34 44.19
N SER A 39 39.89 -12.02 44.29
CA SER A 39 40.58 -10.81 43.73
C SER A 39 40.44 -10.47 42.23
N GLY A 40 40.33 -9.21 41.77
CA GLY A 40 40.40 -7.86 42.36
C GLY A 40 39.62 -6.83 41.48
N GLY A 41 39.09 -5.73 42.03
CA GLY A 41 39.67 -4.36 41.98
C GLY A 41 39.41 -3.65 40.63
N ALA A 42 38.90 -2.42 40.49
CA ALA A 42 38.52 -1.33 41.39
C ALA A 42 37.69 -0.27 40.60
N THR A 43 36.83 0.47 41.32
CA THR A 43 36.46 1.92 41.21
C THR A 43 36.37 2.62 39.84
N GLY A 44 35.41 3.47 39.52
CA GLY A 44 34.37 4.17 40.27
C GLY A 44 33.71 5.23 39.39
N ALA A 45 32.46 5.60 39.67
CA ALA A 45 31.79 6.79 39.16
C ALA A 45 31.69 7.83 40.29
N PRO A 46 31.65 9.14 39.98
CA PRO A 46 30.41 9.86 40.26
C PRO A 46 30.09 11.04 39.30
N SER A 47 28.80 11.38 39.25
CA SER A 47 28.23 12.73 39.02
C SER A 47 27.30 13.00 40.22
N PRO A 48 26.72 14.20 40.51
CA PRO A 48 26.49 15.41 39.67
C PRO A 48 26.64 16.78 40.43
N ARG A 49 26.32 17.92 39.75
CA ARG A 49 25.49 19.09 40.21
C ARG A 49 25.96 20.51 39.79
N THR A 50 25.12 21.13 38.94
CA THR A 50 24.52 22.49 38.93
C THR A 50 25.11 23.74 39.64
N ALA A 51 25.15 24.83 38.85
CA ALA A 51 24.62 26.21 39.04
C ALA A 51 25.40 27.32 39.80
N ARG A 52 25.72 28.43 39.10
CA ARG A 52 25.13 29.80 39.22
C ARG A 52 26.03 30.91 38.62
N ASP A 53 25.40 31.86 37.90
CA ASP A 53 25.88 33.23 37.58
C ASP A 53 25.98 34.13 38.83
N PRO A 54 26.71 35.28 38.81
CA PRO A 54 26.10 36.60 38.46
C PRO A 54 27.01 37.72 37.85
N VAL A 55 26.37 38.58 37.02
CA VAL A 55 26.39 40.08 36.96
C VAL A 55 27.63 40.89 36.50
N GLY A 56 27.44 41.76 35.48
CA GLY A 56 27.79 43.20 35.60
C GLY A 56 28.36 43.99 34.39
N ARG A 57 27.57 44.99 33.92
CA ARG A 57 27.88 46.27 33.18
C ARG A 57 28.31 46.21 31.70
N SER A 58 28.06 47.18 30.81
CA SER A 58 27.14 48.34 30.64
C SER A 58 27.44 48.96 29.24
N ALA A 59 26.46 49.64 28.62
CA ALA A 59 26.46 50.27 27.27
C ALA A 59 27.36 51.54 27.11
N PRO A 60 27.44 52.11 25.88
CA PRO A 60 26.63 53.29 25.50
C PRO A 60 26.04 53.19 24.06
N GLU A 61 24.78 53.55 23.77
CA GLU A 61 24.14 54.87 23.49
C GLU A 61 24.55 55.62 22.21
N HIS A 62 23.53 55.93 21.37
CA HIS A 62 23.25 57.13 20.53
C HIS A 62 22.43 56.67 19.29
N SER A 63 21.38 57.29 18.75
CA SER A 63 20.32 58.25 19.13
C SER A 63 19.36 58.28 17.92
N ALA A 64 18.06 58.46 18.16
CA ALA A 64 16.96 58.46 17.19
C ALA A 64 16.88 59.76 16.32
N PRO A 65 15.92 59.89 15.38
CA PRO A 65 14.53 60.25 15.72
C PRO A 65 13.48 59.45 14.91
N GLY A 66 12.32 59.06 15.46
CA GLY A 66 11.12 59.87 15.75
C GLY A 66 10.01 59.44 14.75
N GLY A 67 8.73 59.25 15.04
CA GLY A 67 7.90 59.28 16.23
C GLY A 67 6.43 59.24 15.75
N SER A 68 5.58 58.38 16.31
CA SER A 68 4.11 58.56 16.42
C SER A 68 3.48 57.27 17.00
N GLY A 69 2.77 57.41 18.12
CA GLY A 69 2.33 56.34 19.02
C GLY A 69 1.13 55.49 18.58
N PRO A 70 0.72 54.51 19.43
CA PRO A 70 -0.32 53.55 19.11
C PRO A 70 -1.72 54.07 19.47
N ALA A 71 -2.67 53.92 18.54
CA ALA A 71 -4.10 54.13 18.78
C ALA A 71 -4.75 52.85 19.35
N ALA A 72 -5.76 53.08 20.21
CA ALA A 72 -6.57 52.12 20.95
C ALA A 72 -7.33 51.10 20.07
N PRO A 73 -7.84 49.98 20.64
CA PRO A 73 -8.49 48.92 19.87
C PRO A 73 -9.91 49.34 19.45
N GLY A 74 -10.12 49.48 18.14
CA GLY A 74 -11.45 49.67 17.55
C GLY A 74 -12.16 48.32 17.36
N GLU A 75 -13.38 48.24 17.85
CA GLU A 75 -14.33 47.13 17.64
C GLU A 75 -14.44 46.73 16.17
N LEU A 76 -14.19 45.45 15.87
CA LEU A 76 -14.59 44.84 14.61
C LEU A 76 -16.10 44.62 14.63
N THR A 77 -16.85 45.56 14.07
CA THR A 77 -18.28 45.38 13.79
C THR A 77 -18.43 44.27 12.75
N LEU A 78 -19.00 43.12 13.14
CA LEU A 78 -19.48 42.11 12.22
C LEU A 78 -20.57 42.73 11.35
N ARG A 79 -20.22 43.07 10.09
CA ARG A 79 -21.23 43.42 9.10
C ARG A 79 -22.04 42.16 8.78
N SER A 80 -23.29 42.13 9.22
CA SER A 80 -24.30 41.19 8.74
C SER A 80 -24.34 41.24 7.21
N PHE A 81 -24.02 40.11 6.58
CA PHE A 81 -24.21 39.91 5.15
C PHE A 81 -25.60 39.31 4.97
N GLU A 82 -26.60 40.15 4.67
CA GLU A 82 -27.89 39.64 4.19
C GLU A 82 -27.69 39.02 2.80
N PRO A 83 -28.10 37.76 2.57
CA PRO A 83 -27.97 37.14 1.26
C PRO A 83 -28.99 37.77 0.30
N ARG A 84 -28.50 38.48 -0.72
CA ARG A 84 -29.34 38.92 -1.83
C ARG A 84 -29.77 37.72 -2.69
N PRO A 85 -31.02 37.69 -3.20
CA PRO A 85 -31.47 36.64 -4.12
C PRO A 85 -30.64 36.68 -5.39
N TRP A 86 -30.01 35.54 -5.69
CA TRP A 86 -29.34 35.15 -6.93
C TRP A 86 -29.44 36.14 -8.12
N GLU A 87 -28.34 36.85 -8.42
CA GLU A 87 -28.05 37.27 -9.80
C GLU A 87 -27.17 36.19 -10.42
N PRO A 88 -27.49 35.65 -11.61
CA PRO A 88 -26.64 34.68 -12.27
C PRO A 88 -25.32 35.34 -12.67
N SER A 89 -24.26 34.99 -11.93
CA SER A 89 -22.89 35.28 -12.32
C SER A 89 -22.60 34.67 -13.70
N SER A 90 -21.74 35.34 -14.46
CA SER A 90 -21.42 35.14 -15.88
C SER A 90 -20.70 33.81 -16.22
N TRP A 91 -21.14 32.69 -15.65
CA TRP A 91 -20.60 31.35 -15.88
C TRP A 91 -21.43 30.49 -16.84
N GLU A 92 -22.36 31.06 -17.61
CA GLU A 92 -23.02 30.28 -18.68
C GLU A 92 -21.95 29.64 -19.57
N PRO A 93 -21.88 28.29 -19.63
CA PRO A 93 -20.94 27.63 -20.52
C PRO A 93 -21.39 27.96 -21.93
N ARG A 94 -20.55 28.68 -22.68
CA ARG A 94 -20.74 28.84 -24.11
C ARG A 94 -20.94 27.44 -24.72
N PRO A 95 -21.94 27.24 -25.59
CA PRO A 95 -22.04 25.99 -26.34
C PRO A 95 -20.69 25.73 -27.00
N TRP A 96 -20.10 24.58 -26.71
CA TRP A 96 -18.84 24.20 -27.34
C TRP A 96 -19.11 24.09 -28.86
N GLU A 97 -18.37 24.86 -29.67
CA GLU A 97 -18.36 24.66 -31.13
C GLU A 97 -17.18 23.74 -31.49
N PRO A 98 -17.41 22.64 -32.22
CA PRO A 98 -16.30 21.84 -32.73
C PRO A 98 -15.45 22.70 -33.69
N PRO A 99 -14.12 22.56 -33.70
CA PRO A 99 -13.29 23.25 -34.67
C PRO A 99 -13.75 22.87 -36.09
N ARG A 100 -14.03 23.89 -36.91
CA ARG A 100 -14.43 23.69 -38.32
C ARG A 100 -13.35 22.87 -39.02
N ARG A 101 -13.71 21.69 -39.51
CA ARG A 101 -12.84 20.91 -40.41
C ARG A 101 -12.52 21.79 -41.62
N SER A 102 -11.25 22.13 -41.80
CA SER A 102 -10.76 22.65 -43.07
C SER A 102 -11.17 21.67 -44.17
N ALA A 103 -11.90 22.15 -45.18
CA ALA A 103 -12.25 21.33 -46.33
C ALA A 103 -10.97 20.75 -46.95
N PRO A 104 -10.94 19.45 -47.32
CA PRO A 104 -9.77 18.88 -47.96
C PRO A 104 -9.54 19.60 -49.29
N ARG A 105 -8.37 20.20 -49.43
CA ARG A 105 -7.89 20.72 -50.71
C ARG A 105 -7.83 19.54 -51.68
N ALA A 106 -8.54 19.63 -52.80
CA ALA A 106 -8.54 18.58 -53.81
C ALA A 106 -7.10 18.28 -54.24
N ALA A 107 -6.63 17.08 -53.91
CA ALA A 107 -5.38 16.55 -54.43
C ALA A 107 -5.61 16.14 -55.89
N GLY A 108 -4.67 16.48 -56.78
CA GLY A 108 -4.65 15.97 -58.15
C GLY A 108 -4.56 14.44 -58.19
N PRO A 109 -4.81 13.82 -59.35
CA PRO A 109 -4.89 12.38 -59.47
C PRO A 109 -3.56 11.71 -59.06
N PRO A 110 -3.58 10.66 -58.22
CA PRO A 110 -2.37 9.96 -57.83
C PRO A 110 -1.97 8.96 -58.92
N ASP A 111 -0.83 9.20 -59.57
CA ASP A 111 -0.06 8.14 -60.21
C ASP A 111 0.76 7.41 -59.13
N GLY A 112 0.56 6.10 -59.01
CA GLY A 112 1.39 5.22 -58.19
C GLY A 112 0.56 4.33 -57.28
N ALA A 113 0.67 3.01 -57.51
CA ALA A 113 0.09 1.97 -56.67
C ALA A 113 0.54 2.17 -55.21
N ALA A 114 -0.41 2.56 -54.36
CA ALA A 114 -0.19 2.70 -52.93
C ALA A 114 -0.04 1.32 -52.31
N ASP A 115 1.02 1.12 -51.52
CA ASP A 115 1.09 0.04 -50.54
C ASP A 115 -0.19 0.05 -49.71
N PRO A 116 -0.78 -1.12 -49.38
CA PRO A 116 -1.98 -1.17 -48.57
C PRO A 116 -1.71 -0.46 -47.24
N ALA A 117 -2.48 0.61 -46.99
CA ALA A 117 -2.41 1.34 -45.74
C ALA A 117 -2.54 0.33 -44.58
N PRO A 118 -1.69 0.42 -43.53
CA PRO A 118 -1.79 -0.48 -42.39
C PRO A 118 -3.24 -0.41 -41.89
N VAL A 119 -3.88 -1.57 -41.77
CA VAL A 119 -5.26 -1.68 -41.29
C VAL A 119 -5.30 -1.09 -39.89
N VAL A 120 -5.67 0.19 -39.78
CA VAL A 120 -5.96 0.83 -38.51
C VAL A 120 -7.28 0.23 -38.06
N ARG A 121 -7.19 -0.85 -37.29
CA ARG A 121 -8.35 -1.45 -36.62
C ARG A 121 -9.01 -0.34 -35.82
N ALA A 122 -10.28 -0.07 -36.09
CA ALA A 122 -11.07 0.86 -35.27
C ALA A 122 -10.93 0.41 -33.81
N PRO A 123 -10.71 1.33 -32.85
CA PRO A 123 -10.68 0.95 -31.44
C PRO A 123 -11.98 0.21 -31.13
N ASP A 124 -11.86 -1.01 -30.58
CA ASP A 124 -13.02 -1.82 -30.20
C ASP A 124 -13.89 -0.96 -29.27
N THR A 125 -15.19 -0.81 -29.57
CA THR A 125 -16.05 0.10 -28.81
C THR A 125 -16.21 -0.43 -27.37
N PRO A 126 -15.92 0.39 -26.35
CA PRO A 126 -16.21 0.10 -24.95
C PRO A 126 -17.59 -0.53 -24.72
N ALA A 127 -17.66 -1.72 -24.12
CA ALA A 127 -18.91 -2.24 -23.59
C ALA A 127 -19.06 -1.85 -22.11
N PHE A 128 -20.21 -1.29 -21.74
CA PHE A 128 -20.53 -1.08 -20.33
C PHE A 128 -20.78 -2.42 -19.64
N PRO A 129 -20.33 -2.60 -18.38
CA PRO A 129 -20.65 -3.80 -17.64
C PRO A 129 -22.15 -3.97 -17.45
N GLU A 130 -22.61 -5.22 -17.59
CA GLU A 130 -23.98 -5.57 -17.26
C GLU A 130 -24.21 -5.35 -15.75
N ALA A 131 -25.22 -4.54 -15.43
CA ALA A 131 -25.58 -4.27 -14.05
C ALA A 131 -26.39 -5.45 -13.48
N GLY A 132 -25.79 -6.23 -12.59
CA GLY A 132 -26.51 -7.20 -11.76
C GLY A 132 -27.33 -6.52 -10.66
N PRO A 133 -28.21 -7.26 -9.94
CA PRO A 133 -29.10 -6.71 -8.92
C PRO A 133 -28.36 -6.00 -7.76
N ASP A 134 -27.17 -6.47 -7.39
CA ASP A 134 -26.33 -5.87 -6.33
C ASP A 134 -25.37 -4.78 -6.85
N ALA A 135 -25.24 -4.62 -8.16
CA ALA A 135 -24.27 -3.69 -8.78
C ALA A 135 -24.42 -2.21 -8.34
N PRO A 136 -25.63 -1.67 -8.05
CA PRO A 136 -25.77 -0.30 -7.58
C PRO A 136 -25.19 -0.04 -6.19
N ALA A 137 -25.06 -1.07 -5.35
CA ALA A 137 -24.63 -0.91 -3.95
C ALA A 137 -23.09 -0.88 -3.80
N ASP A 138 -22.35 -1.52 -4.70
CA ASP A 138 -20.88 -1.48 -4.73
C ASP A 138 -20.38 -1.37 -6.18
N PRO A 139 -20.51 -0.19 -6.81
CA PRO A 139 -20.03 0.02 -8.16
C PRO A 139 -18.51 -0.16 -8.21
N VAL A 140 -18.01 -0.83 -9.26
CA VAL A 140 -16.58 -1.04 -9.49
C VAL A 140 -16.06 0.03 -10.46
N PRO A 141 -15.34 1.06 -9.99
CA PRO A 141 -14.78 2.08 -10.89
C PRO A 141 -13.84 1.43 -11.90
N ASP A 142 -13.77 1.96 -13.12
CA ASP A 142 -12.83 1.48 -14.14
C ASP A 142 -11.37 1.59 -13.68
N THR A 143 -11.03 2.76 -13.14
CA THR A 143 -9.71 3.10 -12.63
C THR A 143 -9.85 3.65 -11.21
N VAL A 144 -9.00 3.19 -10.30
CA VAL A 144 -8.86 3.74 -8.94
C VAL A 144 -7.40 4.16 -8.76
N LEU A 145 -7.19 5.37 -8.23
CA LEU A 145 -5.88 5.91 -7.90
C LEU A 145 -5.86 6.28 -6.42
N ASP A 146 -4.72 6.03 -5.77
CA ASP A 146 -4.47 6.49 -4.41
C ASP A 146 -3.00 6.90 -4.28
N GLY A 147 -2.70 7.74 -3.29
CA GLY A 147 -1.35 8.11 -2.96
C GLY A 147 -1.28 8.78 -1.60
N ALA A 148 -0.24 8.44 -0.85
CA ALA A 148 -0.03 8.99 0.47
C ALA A 148 1.47 9.13 0.76
N ARG A 149 1.80 9.93 1.78
CA ARG A 149 3.12 9.94 2.40
C ARG A 149 2.98 9.35 3.80
N PHE A 150 3.93 8.50 4.17
CA PHE A 150 3.97 7.87 5.48
C PHE A 150 5.42 7.82 6.00
N GLY A 151 5.79 8.82 6.79
CA GLY A 151 7.18 8.99 7.21
C GLY A 151 8.12 9.12 6.00
N PRO A 152 9.19 8.31 5.88
CA PRO A 152 10.11 8.34 4.75
C PRO A 152 9.55 7.64 3.49
N LEU A 153 8.31 7.16 3.53
CA LEU A 153 7.71 6.41 2.43
C LEU A 153 6.76 7.31 1.65
N ALA A 154 6.87 7.35 0.33
CA ALA A 154 5.85 7.88 -0.55
C ALA A 154 5.22 6.75 -1.35
N VAL A 155 3.89 6.72 -1.42
CA VAL A 155 3.13 5.63 -2.02
C VAL A 155 2.30 6.16 -3.17
N ARG A 156 2.26 5.41 -4.26
CA ARG A 156 1.33 5.58 -5.37
C ARG A 156 0.71 4.24 -5.69
N ALA A 157 -0.61 4.23 -5.88
CA ALA A 157 -1.36 3.03 -6.17
C ALA A 157 -2.32 3.28 -7.33
N VAL A 158 -2.51 2.25 -8.15
CA VAL A 158 -3.47 2.22 -9.24
C VAL A 158 -4.06 0.83 -9.36
N SER A 159 -5.34 0.76 -9.71
CA SER A 159 -5.98 -0.45 -10.23
C SER A 159 -6.84 -0.03 -11.41
N GLN A 160 -6.47 -0.46 -12.61
CA GLN A 160 -7.13 -0.09 -13.85
C GLN A 160 -7.62 -1.33 -14.58
N ARG A 161 -8.79 -1.21 -15.21
CA ARG A 161 -9.38 -2.25 -16.03
C ARG A 161 -8.55 -2.52 -17.29
N GLY A 162 -8.37 -3.79 -17.63
CA GLY A 162 -7.69 -4.22 -18.84
C GLY A 162 -8.52 -3.99 -20.10
N ALA A 163 -7.86 -3.85 -21.26
CA ALA A 163 -8.51 -3.70 -22.55
C ALA A 163 -9.38 -4.93 -22.89
N ASP A 164 -8.95 -6.15 -22.57
CA ASP A 164 -9.76 -7.35 -22.82
C ASP A 164 -10.99 -7.41 -21.92
N VAL A 165 -10.83 -6.98 -20.66
CA VAL A 165 -11.93 -6.89 -19.70
C VAL A 165 -12.96 -5.87 -20.18
N HIS A 166 -12.48 -4.75 -20.72
CA HIS A 166 -13.30 -3.72 -21.32
C HIS A 166 -14.06 -4.21 -22.56
N ARG A 167 -13.39 -4.96 -23.44
CA ARG A 167 -14.01 -5.57 -24.64
C ARG A 167 -15.09 -6.59 -24.31
N ARG A 168 -14.94 -7.32 -23.21
CA ARG A 168 -15.96 -8.27 -22.75
C ARG A 168 -17.14 -7.60 -22.05
N GLY A 169 -17.06 -6.31 -21.72
CA GLY A 169 -18.05 -5.67 -20.86
C GLY A 169 -18.00 -6.23 -19.43
N ASP A 170 -16.83 -6.64 -18.95
CA ASP A 170 -16.64 -7.08 -17.56
C ASP A 170 -16.19 -5.91 -16.67
N VAL A 171 -16.34 -6.08 -15.35
CA VAL A 171 -15.68 -5.23 -14.36
C VAL A 171 -14.27 -5.73 -14.05
N ARG A 172 -13.42 -4.84 -13.53
CA ARG A 172 -12.06 -5.15 -13.08
C ARG A 172 -12.06 -6.22 -11.98
N GLY A 173 -11.37 -7.33 -12.18
CA GLY A 173 -11.25 -8.46 -11.26
C GLY A 173 -10.17 -8.32 -10.18
N GLU A 174 -9.47 -7.19 -10.13
CA GLU A 174 -8.41 -6.90 -9.17
C GLU A 174 -8.75 -5.77 -8.20
N ALA A 175 -8.05 -5.76 -7.05
CA ALA A 175 -8.14 -4.72 -6.02
C ALA A 175 -6.79 -4.54 -5.30
N TYR A 176 -6.62 -3.40 -4.63
CA TYR A 176 -5.55 -3.19 -3.67
C TYR A 176 -6.08 -2.59 -2.36
N LEU A 177 -5.25 -2.64 -1.32
CA LEU A 177 -5.40 -1.92 -0.07
C LEU A 177 -4.08 -1.26 0.32
N THR A 178 -4.15 0.01 0.69
CA THR A 178 -3.09 0.81 1.30
C THR A 178 -3.59 1.24 2.68
N ALA A 179 -2.99 0.74 3.75
CA ALA A 179 -3.49 0.98 5.10
C ALA A 179 -2.38 1.19 6.12
N ARG A 180 -2.65 2.06 7.09
CA ARG A 180 -1.78 2.30 8.24
C ARG A 180 -2.41 1.70 9.49
N PHE A 181 -1.58 1.02 10.28
CA PHE A 181 -1.96 0.42 11.55
C PHE A 181 -1.03 0.90 12.68
N GLY A 182 -1.53 0.88 13.91
CA GLY A 182 -0.77 1.23 15.10
C GLY A 182 -0.28 2.68 15.16
N ALA A 183 0.57 2.96 16.15
CA ALA A 183 1.13 4.28 16.41
C ALA A 183 2.57 4.19 16.94
N GLY A 184 3.32 5.30 16.82
CA GLY A 184 4.70 5.40 17.29
C GLY A 184 5.61 4.31 16.74
N ARG A 185 6.39 3.67 17.62
CA ARG A 185 7.31 2.57 17.27
C ARG A 185 6.63 1.26 16.82
N ASN A 186 5.31 1.18 16.94
CA ASN A 186 4.51 0.03 16.50
C ASN A 186 3.67 0.37 15.27
N ALA A 187 3.89 1.53 14.64
CA ALA A 187 3.20 1.88 13.41
C ALA A 187 3.66 0.98 12.27
N LEU A 188 2.72 0.55 11.43
CA LEU A 188 2.97 -0.27 10.25
C LEU A 188 2.16 0.27 9.08
N PHE A 189 2.74 0.18 7.89
CA PHE A 189 2.03 0.36 6.65
C PHE A 189 1.92 -0.97 5.92
N LEU A 190 0.72 -1.28 5.45
CA LEU A 190 0.42 -2.44 4.63
C LEU A 190 0.05 -1.97 3.23
N VAL A 191 0.70 -2.59 2.25
CA VAL A 191 0.21 -2.66 0.89
C VAL A 191 -0.28 -4.07 0.65
N ALA A 192 -1.48 -4.24 0.12
CA ALA A 192 -1.98 -5.53 -0.35
C ALA A 192 -2.50 -5.38 -1.80
N VAL A 193 -2.17 -6.32 -2.66
CA VAL A 193 -2.67 -6.44 -4.04
C VAL A 193 -3.29 -7.81 -4.20
N ALA A 194 -4.52 -7.87 -4.72
CA ALA A 194 -5.25 -9.11 -4.91
C ALA A 194 -5.87 -9.21 -6.30
N THR A 195 -5.87 -10.43 -6.83
CA THR A 195 -6.46 -10.79 -8.13
C THR A 195 -7.44 -11.92 -7.91
N GLY A 196 -8.72 -11.70 -8.18
CA GLY A 196 -9.71 -12.78 -8.13
C GLY A 196 -9.49 -13.79 -9.24
N LEU A 197 -9.71 -15.08 -8.96
CA LEU A 197 -9.43 -16.17 -9.92
C LEU A 197 -10.67 -16.65 -10.69
N SER A 198 -11.81 -15.96 -10.53
CA SER A 198 -13.02 -16.24 -11.31
C SER A 198 -12.89 -15.67 -12.73
N THR A 199 -13.52 -16.32 -13.70
CA THR A 199 -13.66 -15.82 -15.07
C THR A 199 -14.69 -14.69 -15.18
N THR A 200 -15.59 -14.56 -14.19
CA THR A 200 -16.58 -13.47 -14.13
C THR A 200 -16.00 -12.28 -13.36
N GLY A 201 -15.88 -11.13 -14.02
CA GLY A 201 -15.23 -9.94 -13.44
C GLY A 201 -15.79 -9.52 -12.08
N ALA A 202 -17.11 -9.54 -11.91
CA ALA A 202 -17.75 -9.13 -10.65
C ALA A 202 -17.48 -10.09 -9.48
N VAL A 203 -17.40 -11.40 -9.75
CA VAL A 203 -17.05 -12.40 -8.74
C VAL A 203 -15.56 -12.29 -8.40
N ALA A 204 -14.71 -12.12 -9.41
CA ALA A 204 -13.27 -11.90 -9.23
C ALA A 204 -12.99 -10.65 -8.39
N HIS A 205 -13.65 -9.53 -8.69
CA HIS A 205 -13.50 -8.28 -7.94
C HIS A 205 -13.87 -8.45 -6.46
N ARG A 206 -15.02 -9.07 -6.18
CA ARG A 206 -15.49 -9.32 -4.81
C ARG A 206 -14.50 -10.21 -4.05
N ALA A 207 -13.97 -11.25 -4.68
CA ALA A 207 -12.95 -12.11 -4.08
C ALA A 207 -11.65 -11.34 -3.79
N ALA A 208 -11.19 -10.50 -4.72
CA ALA A 208 -10.01 -9.65 -4.52
C ALA A 208 -10.20 -8.67 -3.36
N ARG A 209 -11.34 -7.96 -3.32
CA ARG A 209 -11.67 -7.04 -2.21
C ARG A 209 -11.78 -7.76 -0.87
N ALA A 210 -12.42 -8.92 -0.83
CA ALA A 210 -12.51 -9.72 0.39
C ALA A 210 -11.12 -10.16 0.88
N ALA A 211 -10.21 -10.53 -0.02
CA ALA A 211 -8.83 -10.88 0.33
C ALA A 211 -8.04 -9.67 0.88
N CYS A 212 -8.16 -8.49 0.26
CA CYS A 212 -7.56 -7.25 0.76
C CYS A 212 -8.13 -6.86 2.13
N ALA A 213 -9.45 -6.89 2.31
CA ALA A 213 -10.10 -6.58 3.59
C ALA A 213 -9.69 -7.55 4.70
N TRP A 214 -9.61 -8.84 4.38
CA TRP A 214 -9.08 -9.84 5.30
C TRP A 214 -7.63 -9.52 5.71
N ALA A 215 -6.76 -9.22 4.75
CA ALA A 215 -5.35 -8.91 5.02
C ALA A 215 -5.21 -7.69 5.93
N GLY A 216 -5.97 -6.63 5.67
CA GLY A 216 -6.03 -5.44 6.52
C GLY A 216 -6.45 -5.77 7.95
N GLY A 217 -7.58 -6.47 8.13
CA GLY A 217 -8.06 -6.85 9.45
C GLY A 217 -7.12 -7.82 10.18
N ALA A 218 -6.44 -8.70 9.46
CA ALA A 218 -5.45 -9.62 10.03
C ALA A 218 -4.20 -8.87 10.52
N VAL A 219 -3.69 -7.92 9.75
CA VAL A 219 -2.54 -7.09 10.15
C VAL A 219 -2.92 -6.18 11.31
N ASP A 220 -4.08 -5.55 11.29
CA ASP A 220 -4.57 -4.68 12.36
C ASP A 220 -4.56 -5.39 13.72
N ARG A 221 -5.20 -6.56 13.80
CA ARG A 221 -5.25 -7.39 15.02
C ARG A 221 -3.88 -7.84 15.53
N ASN A 222 -2.85 -7.84 14.68
CA ASN A 222 -1.50 -8.31 15.01
C ASN A 222 -0.44 -7.20 14.94
N ALA A 223 -0.83 -5.93 14.76
CA ALA A 223 0.08 -4.85 14.35
C ALA A 223 1.24 -4.65 15.33
N THR A 224 0.94 -4.60 16.64
CA THR A 224 1.96 -4.43 17.69
C THR A 224 3.00 -5.55 17.66
N ARG A 225 2.57 -6.81 17.57
CA ARG A 225 3.47 -7.97 17.56
C ARG A 225 4.31 -8.00 16.28
N LEU A 226 3.68 -7.79 15.12
CA LEU A 226 4.38 -7.72 13.83
C LEU A 226 5.45 -6.62 13.83
N ALA A 227 5.14 -5.44 14.36
CA ALA A 227 6.11 -4.35 14.45
C ALA A 227 7.28 -4.68 15.40
N GLN A 228 7.01 -5.33 16.54
CA GLN A 228 8.05 -5.79 17.46
C GLN A 228 8.94 -6.86 16.81
N ASP A 229 8.35 -7.84 16.12
CA ASP A 229 9.09 -8.89 15.42
C ASP A 229 9.97 -8.32 14.29
N LEU A 230 9.45 -7.34 13.54
CA LEU A 230 10.18 -6.59 12.51
C LEU A 230 11.37 -5.83 13.10
N ARG A 231 11.16 -5.08 14.19
CA ARG A 231 12.23 -4.33 14.87
C ARG A 231 13.29 -5.25 15.49
N ALA A 232 12.87 -6.39 16.03
CA ALA A 232 13.77 -7.38 16.63
C ALA A 232 14.44 -8.30 15.59
N GLY A 233 14.13 -8.15 14.29
CA GLY A 233 14.72 -8.99 13.24
C GLY A 233 14.31 -10.48 13.32
N ARG A 234 13.17 -10.81 13.95
CA ARG A 234 12.72 -12.20 14.16
C ARG A 234 12.10 -12.81 12.90
N ARG A 235 12.92 -13.02 11.88
CA ARG A 235 12.51 -13.46 10.53
C ARG A 235 11.70 -14.75 10.53
N ASP A 236 12.12 -15.76 11.29
CA ASP A 236 11.46 -17.07 11.28
C ASP A 236 10.10 -17.02 11.99
N ALA A 237 10.00 -16.25 13.07
CA ALA A 237 8.73 -15.97 13.74
C ALA A 237 7.76 -15.22 12.82
N LEU A 238 8.24 -14.22 12.07
CA LEU A 238 7.45 -13.49 11.07
C LEU A 238 6.95 -14.42 9.97
N ARG A 239 7.83 -15.23 9.38
CA ARG A 239 7.45 -16.20 8.34
C ARG A 239 6.35 -17.14 8.84
N ALA A 240 6.58 -17.79 9.97
CA ALA A 240 5.64 -18.77 10.52
C ALA A 240 4.31 -18.11 10.93
N GLY A 241 4.35 -16.92 11.52
CA GLY A 241 3.15 -16.15 11.89
C GLY A 241 2.33 -15.72 10.67
N LEU A 242 2.97 -15.16 9.65
CA LEU A 242 2.32 -14.69 8.43
C LEU A 242 1.78 -15.85 7.59
N GLN A 243 2.48 -16.99 7.55
CA GLN A 243 1.97 -18.23 6.97
C GLN A 243 0.64 -18.63 7.62
N ARG A 244 0.62 -18.78 8.96
CA ARG A 244 -0.59 -19.16 9.70
C ARG A 244 -1.73 -18.15 9.56
N LEU A 245 -1.41 -16.86 9.47
CA LEU A 245 -2.42 -15.84 9.19
C LEU A 245 -3.02 -16.10 7.80
N THR A 246 -2.18 -16.22 6.78
CA THR A 246 -2.58 -16.44 5.39
C THR A 246 -3.42 -17.70 5.22
N ASP A 247 -2.99 -18.83 5.80
CA ASP A 247 -3.74 -20.09 5.72
C ASP A 247 -5.13 -19.99 6.36
N ARG A 248 -5.24 -19.32 7.52
CA ARG A 248 -6.55 -19.07 8.17
C ARG A 248 -7.45 -18.17 7.34
N GLY A 249 -6.88 -17.12 6.74
CA GLY A 249 -7.63 -16.22 5.86
C GLY A 249 -8.21 -16.91 4.64
N PHE A 250 -7.37 -17.67 3.93
CA PHE A 250 -7.81 -18.43 2.78
C PHE A 250 -8.75 -19.60 3.16
N GLY A 251 -8.61 -20.18 4.35
CA GLY A 251 -9.61 -21.10 4.90
C GLY A 251 -11.00 -20.46 4.98
N ALA A 252 -11.10 -19.27 5.56
CA ALA A 252 -12.35 -18.53 5.66
C ALA A 252 -12.91 -18.11 4.29
N LEU A 253 -12.05 -17.60 3.39
CA LEU A 253 -12.46 -17.23 2.03
C LEU A 253 -12.95 -18.42 1.22
N ARG A 254 -12.34 -19.61 1.37
CA ARG A 254 -12.79 -20.84 0.71
C ARG A 254 -14.14 -21.31 1.21
N GLY A 255 -14.42 -21.19 2.51
CA GLY A 255 -15.76 -21.50 3.06
C GLY A 255 -16.85 -20.70 2.34
N ARG A 256 -16.64 -19.38 2.18
CA ARG A 256 -17.58 -18.50 1.47
C ARG A 256 -17.61 -18.72 -0.04
N ALA A 257 -16.49 -19.09 -0.65
CA ALA A 257 -16.45 -19.42 -2.08
C ALA A 257 -17.15 -20.75 -2.39
N ALA A 258 -17.12 -21.71 -1.47
CA ALA A 258 -17.86 -22.97 -1.58
C ALA A 258 -19.38 -22.75 -1.56
N GLU A 259 -19.87 -21.78 -0.78
CA GLU A 259 -21.28 -21.34 -0.82
C GLU A 259 -21.69 -20.80 -2.21
N LEU A 260 -20.73 -20.36 -3.02
CA LEU A 260 -20.92 -19.83 -4.37
C LEU A 260 -20.59 -20.85 -5.47
N GLY A 261 -20.38 -22.13 -5.12
CA GLY A 261 -20.16 -23.21 -6.09
C GLY A 261 -18.75 -23.28 -6.69
N MET A 262 -17.74 -22.64 -6.07
CA MET A 262 -16.35 -22.79 -6.50
C MET A 262 -15.79 -24.18 -6.14
N PRO A 263 -14.84 -24.73 -6.94
CA PRO A 263 -14.21 -26.01 -6.64
C PRO A 263 -13.58 -26.06 -5.25
N ALA A 264 -13.78 -27.16 -4.54
CA ALA A 264 -13.22 -27.37 -3.21
C ALA A 264 -11.69 -27.26 -3.23
N GLY A 265 -11.13 -26.49 -2.29
CA GLY A 265 -9.68 -26.33 -2.13
C GLY A 265 -9.04 -25.21 -2.96
N ALA A 266 -9.68 -24.72 -4.02
CA ALA A 266 -9.16 -23.63 -4.84
C ALA A 266 -9.08 -22.31 -4.05
N HIS A 267 -7.99 -21.56 -4.23
CA HIS A 267 -7.91 -20.20 -3.70
C HIS A 267 -8.84 -19.29 -4.53
N PRO A 268 -9.76 -18.53 -3.91
CA PRO A 268 -10.64 -17.64 -4.68
C PRO A 268 -9.92 -16.40 -5.22
N ALA A 269 -8.74 -16.07 -4.69
CA ALA A 269 -7.91 -14.96 -5.12
C ALA A 269 -6.42 -15.26 -4.92
N ALA A 270 -5.56 -14.68 -5.76
CA ALA A 270 -4.17 -14.41 -5.40
C ALA A 270 -4.10 -13.19 -4.47
N LEU A 271 -3.18 -13.19 -3.51
CA LEU A 271 -3.00 -12.10 -2.55
C LEU A 271 -1.52 -11.89 -2.28
N ARG A 272 -1.07 -10.65 -2.42
CA ARG A 272 0.31 -10.23 -2.21
C ARG A 272 0.32 -9.08 -1.23
N CYS A 273 1.18 -9.15 -0.23
CA CYS A 273 1.25 -8.15 0.84
C CYS A 273 2.69 -7.68 1.05
N LEU A 274 2.86 -6.39 1.32
CA LEU A 274 4.11 -5.78 1.73
C LEU A 274 3.89 -4.99 3.02
N LEU A 275 4.62 -5.35 4.07
CA LEU A 275 4.65 -4.67 5.37
C LEU A 275 5.87 -3.77 5.46
N LEU A 276 5.63 -2.50 5.77
CA LEU A 276 6.64 -1.46 5.85
C LEU A 276 6.53 -0.73 7.20
N PRO A 277 7.48 -0.94 8.12
CA PRO A 277 7.69 -0.06 9.26
C PRO A 277 8.10 1.34 8.77
N PRO A 278 7.49 2.43 9.28
CA PRO A 278 7.93 3.79 8.97
C PRO A 278 9.17 4.21 9.76
N ASP A 279 9.53 3.45 10.79
CA ASP A 279 10.67 3.73 11.67
C ASP A 279 11.98 3.71 10.84
N PRO A 280 12.70 4.84 10.73
CA PRO A 280 13.95 4.91 9.98
C PRO A 280 15.03 3.94 10.47
N GLN A 281 14.96 3.50 11.74
CA GLN A 281 15.87 2.51 12.31
C GLN A 281 15.48 1.07 11.91
N CYS A 282 14.22 0.84 11.52
CA CYS A 282 13.74 -0.45 11.05
C CYS A 282 13.55 -0.43 9.52
N ARG A 283 14.61 -0.77 8.79
CA ARG A 283 14.61 -0.78 7.32
C ARG A 283 14.17 -2.10 6.68
N THR A 284 13.78 -3.10 7.48
CA THR A 284 13.27 -4.37 6.95
C THR A 284 11.86 -4.17 6.39
N ARG A 285 11.65 -4.53 5.12
CA ARG A 285 10.32 -4.66 4.49
C ARG A 285 10.02 -6.12 4.32
N VAL A 286 8.81 -6.54 4.66
CA VAL A 286 8.41 -7.95 4.59
C VAL A 286 7.34 -8.12 3.55
N PHE A 287 7.66 -8.88 2.52
CA PHE A 287 6.72 -9.39 1.56
C PHE A 287 6.23 -10.77 1.98
N PHE A 288 4.93 -11.00 1.80
CA PHE A 288 4.32 -12.32 1.93
C PHE A 288 3.07 -12.43 1.06
N GLY A 289 2.68 -13.64 0.68
CA GLY A 289 1.47 -13.83 -0.11
C GLY A 289 1.38 -15.17 -0.82
N VAL A 290 0.34 -15.32 -1.64
CA VAL A 290 0.04 -16.51 -2.45
C VAL A 290 -0.37 -16.09 -3.87
N GLY A 291 -0.13 -16.95 -4.86
CA GLY A 291 -0.60 -16.75 -6.24
C GLY A 291 0.27 -15.84 -7.11
N GLY A 292 -0.26 -15.43 -8.27
CA GLY A 292 0.46 -14.66 -9.29
C GLY A 292 0.72 -13.19 -8.93
N GLY A 293 1.47 -12.49 -9.79
CA GLY A 293 1.91 -11.09 -9.64
C GLY A 293 3.41 -10.98 -9.40
N GLY A 294 3.89 -9.81 -8.97
CA GLY A 294 5.32 -9.57 -8.75
C GLY A 294 5.66 -8.61 -7.62
N LEU A 295 6.87 -8.76 -7.08
CA LEU A 295 7.55 -7.79 -6.23
C LEU A 295 8.87 -7.41 -6.90
N PHE A 296 9.02 -6.15 -7.28
CA PHE A 296 10.21 -5.65 -7.94
C PHE A 296 10.84 -4.54 -7.11
N ARG A 297 12.16 -4.40 -7.24
CA ARG A 297 12.92 -3.24 -6.73
C ARG A 297 13.54 -2.51 -7.91
N LEU A 298 13.26 -1.21 -8.05
CA LEU A 298 14.07 -0.32 -8.88
C LEU A 298 15.20 0.24 -8.05
N ARG A 299 16.43 0.10 -8.55
CA ARG A 299 17.62 0.71 -7.95
C ARG A 299 18.65 1.01 -9.03
N HIS A 300 19.24 2.20 -8.99
CA HIS A 300 20.24 2.64 -9.96
C HIS A 300 19.78 2.51 -11.43
N GLY A 301 18.48 2.78 -11.68
CA GLY A 301 17.89 2.67 -13.02
C GLY A 301 17.58 1.24 -13.49
N CYS A 302 17.81 0.22 -12.66
CA CYS A 302 17.57 -1.18 -13.01
C CYS A 302 16.46 -1.80 -12.17
N TRP A 303 15.56 -2.52 -12.83
CA TRP A 303 14.57 -3.37 -12.17
C TRP A 303 15.21 -4.69 -11.74
N GLU A 304 14.95 -5.09 -10.51
CA GLU A 304 15.33 -6.38 -9.96
C GLU A 304 14.09 -7.11 -9.44
N ASP A 305 13.80 -8.29 -9.98
CA ASP A 305 12.75 -9.16 -9.47
C ASP A 305 13.17 -9.74 -8.10
N ARG A 306 12.27 -9.64 -7.11
CA ARG A 306 12.45 -10.18 -5.75
C ARG A 306 11.75 -11.50 -5.54
N GLU A 307 11.00 -11.95 -6.54
CA GLU A 307 10.29 -13.21 -6.57
C GLU A 307 10.57 -13.98 -7.88
N PRO A 308 11.85 -14.22 -8.24
CA PRO A 308 12.16 -15.02 -9.42
C PRO A 308 11.51 -16.39 -9.31
N ALA A 309 10.97 -16.89 -10.42
CA ALA A 309 10.18 -18.11 -10.51
C ALA A 309 10.89 -19.36 -9.94
N ASP A 310 12.22 -19.35 -9.89
CA ASP A 310 13.06 -20.53 -9.59
C ASP A 310 13.28 -20.82 -8.09
N ALA A 311 12.53 -20.18 -7.19
CA ALA A 311 12.80 -20.28 -5.75
C ALA A 311 12.01 -21.35 -4.97
N GLY A 312 11.55 -22.43 -5.62
CA GLY A 312 10.98 -23.61 -4.97
C GLY A 312 10.16 -24.52 -5.88
N PRO A 313 9.79 -25.74 -5.44
CA PRO A 313 8.88 -26.59 -6.19
C PRO A 313 7.55 -25.86 -6.47
N PRO A 314 6.85 -26.19 -7.56
CA PRO A 314 5.61 -25.52 -8.03
C PRO A 314 4.40 -25.61 -7.07
N THR A 315 4.64 -26.05 -5.82
CA THR A 315 3.66 -26.35 -4.78
C THR A 315 3.85 -25.54 -3.49
N ALA A 316 4.72 -24.52 -3.42
CA ALA A 316 4.74 -23.65 -2.24
C ALA A 316 3.60 -22.61 -2.35
N PRO A 317 2.43 -22.78 -1.68
CA PRO A 317 1.32 -21.83 -1.80
C PRO A 317 1.69 -20.46 -1.24
N PHE A 318 2.59 -20.41 -0.26
CA PHE A 318 2.99 -19.20 0.43
C PHE A 318 4.43 -18.79 0.13
N ARG A 319 4.58 -17.52 -0.19
CA ARG A 319 5.87 -16.86 -0.40
C ARG A 319 6.15 -15.90 0.74
N PHE A 320 7.41 -15.81 1.12
CA PHE A 320 7.90 -14.84 2.10
C PHE A 320 9.30 -14.38 1.76
N ARG A 321 9.49 -13.06 1.80
CA ARG A 321 10.77 -12.39 1.59
C ARG A 321 10.89 -11.22 2.57
N ALA A 322 12.08 -11.09 3.17
CA ALA A 322 12.47 -9.88 3.85
C ALA A 322 13.45 -9.16 2.94
N VAL A 323 13.15 -7.92 2.57
CA VAL A 323 13.99 -7.06 1.72
C VAL A 323 14.42 -5.83 2.51
N PRO A 324 15.70 -5.40 2.44
CA PRO A 324 16.11 -4.15 3.03
C PRO A 324 15.60 -2.99 2.18
N GLY A 325 14.89 -2.03 2.79
CA GLY A 325 14.56 -0.75 2.18
C GLY A 325 15.72 0.22 2.35
N ARG A 326 16.31 0.68 1.25
CA ARG A 326 17.34 1.73 1.28
C ARG A 326 16.80 3.00 0.66
N PRO A 327 17.25 4.19 1.12
CA PRO A 327 16.95 5.45 0.44
C PRO A 327 17.28 5.36 -1.06
N GLY A 328 16.36 5.86 -1.89
CA GLY A 328 16.43 5.80 -3.34
C GLY A 328 15.94 4.48 -3.97
N ASP A 329 15.60 3.46 -3.18
CA ASP A 329 14.91 2.28 -3.70
C ASP A 329 13.44 2.62 -4.00
N VAL A 330 12.90 2.04 -5.09
CA VAL A 330 11.45 1.96 -5.31
C VAL A 330 11.04 0.50 -5.24
N LEU A 331 10.10 0.18 -4.35
CA LEU A 331 9.48 -1.14 -4.28
C LEU A 331 8.16 -1.11 -5.05
N LEU A 332 7.97 -2.06 -5.96
CA LEU A 332 6.75 -2.21 -6.73
C LEU A 332 6.09 -3.54 -6.39
N LEU A 333 4.89 -3.49 -5.82
CA LEU A 333 4.02 -4.66 -5.66
C LEU A 333 2.91 -4.59 -6.72
N CYS A 334 2.73 -5.63 -7.52
CA CYS A 334 1.75 -5.59 -8.61
C CYS A 334 1.10 -6.95 -8.93
N GLY A 335 -0.05 -6.88 -9.59
CA GLY A 335 -0.75 -8.02 -10.19
C GLY A 335 -0.05 -8.50 -11.46
N THR A 336 -0.57 -9.58 -12.06
CA THR A 336 0.06 -10.21 -13.24
C THR A 336 0.04 -9.31 -14.47
N GLY A 337 -0.98 -8.46 -14.63
CA GLY A 337 -1.08 -7.54 -15.77
C GLY A 337 0.01 -6.47 -15.84
N LEU A 338 0.78 -6.26 -14.78
CA LEU A 338 2.00 -5.43 -14.81
C LEU A 338 3.27 -6.26 -14.64
N ALA A 339 3.25 -7.31 -13.82
CA ALA A 339 4.42 -8.16 -13.58
C ALA A 339 4.90 -8.88 -14.85
N GLU A 340 3.97 -9.39 -15.66
CA GLU A 340 4.30 -10.07 -16.92
C GLU A 340 4.99 -9.16 -17.94
N PRO A 341 4.44 -7.98 -18.32
CA PRO A 341 5.13 -7.09 -19.25
C PRO A 341 6.44 -6.54 -18.65
N LEU A 342 6.53 -6.33 -17.34
CA LEU A 342 7.78 -5.87 -16.72
C LEU A 342 8.93 -6.89 -16.84
N GLY A 343 8.61 -8.19 -16.82
CA GLY A 343 9.59 -9.26 -17.02
C GLY A 343 9.84 -9.62 -18.49
N ALA A 344 8.85 -9.44 -19.36
CA ALA A 344 8.89 -9.90 -20.75
C ALA A 344 9.24 -8.81 -21.79
N ASP A 345 8.99 -7.53 -21.49
CA ASP A 345 9.22 -6.39 -22.39
C ASP A 345 10.32 -5.47 -21.82
N PRO A 346 11.57 -5.59 -22.31
CA PRO A 346 12.69 -4.75 -21.86
C PRO A 346 12.48 -3.26 -22.13
N ASP A 347 11.78 -2.88 -23.20
CA ASP A 347 11.53 -1.48 -23.54
C ASP A 347 10.52 -0.86 -22.57
N PHE A 348 9.48 -1.62 -22.20
CA PHE A 348 8.57 -1.23 -21.13
C PHE A 348 9.30 -1.07 -19.80
N ALA A 349 10.12 -2.07 -19.42
CA ALA A 349 10.88 -2.04 -18.18
C ALA A 349 11.83 -0.83 -18.11
N ALA A 350 12.58 -0.56 -19.19
CA ALA A 350 13.50 0.56 -19.29
C ALA A 350 12.76 1.92 -19.22
N ARG A 351 11.62 2.05 -19.92
CA ARG A 351 10.80 3.27 -19.88
C ARG A 351 10.23 3.52 -18.48
N LEU A 352 9.73 2.49 -17.82
CA LEU A 352 9.21 2.59 -16.45
C LEU A 352 10.33 2.94 -15.46
N ALA A 353 11.50 2.31 -15.59
CA ALA A 353 12.68 2.61 -14.78
C ALA A 353 13.12 4.08 -14.94
N ALA A 354 13.21 4.56 -16.17
CA ALA A 354 13.57 5.95 -16.47
C ALA A 354 12.56 6.94 -15.86
N ALA A 355 11.26 6.67 -15.98
CA ALA A 355 10.21 7.51 -15.42
C ALA A 355 10.27 7.59 -13.89
N TRP A 356 10.70 6.52 -13.20
CA TRP A 356 10.67 6.43 -11.73
C TRP A 356 12.04 6.63 -11.06
N SER A 357 13.10 6.82 -11.83
CA SER A 357 14.44 7.16 -11.33
C SER A 357 14.61 8.65 -11.03
N ALA A 358 13.58 9.47 -11.24
CA ALA A 358 13.58 10.89 -10.90
C ALA A 358 13.72 11.11 -9.37
N PRO A 359 14.27 12.25 -8.91
CA PRO A 359 14.51 12.51 -7.48
C PRO A 359 13.25 12.54 -6.61
N ALA A 360 12.08 12.79 -7.22
CA ALA A 360 10.80 12.84 -6.53
C ALA A 360 9.87 11.75 -7.09
N PRO A 361 9.03 11.13 -6.23
CA PRO A 361 7.96 10.25 -6.70
C PRO A 361 7.05 10.98 -7.68
N PRO A 362 6.58 10.33 -8.76
CA PRO A 362 5.65 10.96 -9.70
C PRO A 362 4.36 11.39 -8.99
N ASP A 363 3.66 12.36 -9.56
CA ASP A 363 2.28 12.62 -9.17
C ASP A 363 1.35 11.46 -9.61
N GLN A 364 0.06 11.55 -9.30
CA GLN A 364 -0.88 10.46 -9.60
C GLN A 364 -1.06 10.26 -11.12
N ALA A 365 -1.12 11.34 -11.90
CA ALA A 365 -1.28 11.28 -13.35
C ALA A 365 -0.04 10.69 -14.04
N GLY A 366 1.16 11.13 -13.63
CA GLY A 366 2.43 10.59 -14.10
C GLY A 366 2.62 9.13 -13.71
N PHE A 367 2.19 8.73 -12.51
CA PHE A 367 2.19 7.32 -12.11
C PHE A 367 1.27 6.48 -13.01
N LEU A 368 0.02 6.91 -13.22
CA LEU A 368 -0.93 6.24 -14.10
C LEU A 368 -0.39 6.11 -15.54
N ALA A 369 0.22 7.17 -16.08
CA ALA A 369 0.77 7.17 -17.43
C ALA A 369 1.98 6.22 -17.54
N ALA A 370 2.84 6.17 -16.53
CA ALA A 370 4.04 5.34 -16.52
C ALA A 370 3.71 3.84 -16.51
N VAL A 371 2.70 3.42 -15.75
CA VAL A 371 2.32 1.99 -15.64
C VAL A 371 1.56 1.45 -16.85
N GLN A 372 1.41 2.21 -17.94
CA GLN A 372 0.76 1.73 -19.15
C GLN A 372 1.76 0.96 -20.04
N PRO A 373 1.67 -0.37 -20.11
CA PRO A 373 2.29 -1.11 -21.21
C PRO A 373 1.64 -0.70 -22.54
N ARG A 374 2.37 -0.83 -23.64
CA ARG A 374 1.87 -0.52 -24.98
C ARG A 374 1.54 -1.82 -25.72
N GLY A 375 0.60 -1.78 -26.67
CA GLY A 375 0.22 -2.96 -27.45
C GLY A 375 -0.43 -4.04 -26.58
N ALA A 376 -0.12 -5.32 -26.84
CA ALA A 376 -0.80 -6.46 -26.20
C ALA A 376 -0.67 -6.53 -24.65
N GLY A 377 0.22 -5.75 -24.04
CA GLY A 377 0.39 -5.71 -22.59
C GLY A 377 -0.76 -5.04 -21.83
N ASP A 378 -1.67 -4.33 -22.51
CA ASP A 378 -2.82 -3.66 -21.89
C ASP A 378 -4.06 -4.56 -21.72
N ALA A 379 -3.99 -5.82 -22.12
CA ALA A 379 -5.09 -6.77 -22.12
C ALA A 379 -5.67 -7.05 -20.72
N LYS A 380 -4.79 -7.30 -19.74
CA LYS A 380 -5.15 -7.66 -18.36
C LYS A 380 -5.40 -6.43 -17.49
N ASP A 381 -6.15 -6.62 -16.42
CA ASP A 381 -6.24 -5.63 -15.35
C ASP A 381 -4.85 -5.29 -14.81
N ARG A 382 -4.64 -4.01 -14.51
CA ARG A 382 -3.35 -3.48 -14.07
C ARG A 382 -3.50 -2.92 -12.66
N THR A 383 -3.09 -3.72 -11.68
CA THR A 383 -2.97 -3.25 -10.30
C THR A 383 -1.52 -3.15 -9.88
N ALA A 384 -1.12 -1.97 -9.40
CA ALA A 384 0.24 -1.66 -9.05
C ALA A 384 0.31 -0.68 -7.89
N VAL A 385 1.22 -0.94 -6.95
CA VAL A 385 1.53 -0.06 -5.84
C VAL A 385 3.04 0.13 -5.77
N GLY A 386 3.48 1.35 -6.07
CA GLY A 386 4.86 1.78 -5.92
C GLY A 386 5.10 2.45 -4.57
N VAL A 387 6.22 2.13 -3.94
CA VAL A 387 6.69 2.73 -2.69
C VAL A 387 8.11 3.25 -2.87
N TRP A 388 8.28 4.57 -2.74
CA TRP A 388 9.57 5.25 -2.79
C TRP A 388 10.13 5.42 -1.38
N GLU A 389 11.37 4.97 -1.18
CA GLU A 389 12.12 5.12 0.07
C GLU A 389 12.96 6.40 0.04
N SER A 390 12.75 7.28 1.03
CA SER A 390 13.57 8.48 1.25
C SER A 390 14.54 8.39 2.43
#